data_AF-A0A4S8M3B8-F1
#
_entry.id   AF-A0A4S8M3B8-F1
#
_cell.length_a   1.000
_cell.length_b   1.000
_cell.length_c   1.000
_cell.angle_alpha   90.00
_cell.angle_beta   90.00
_cell.angle_gamma   90.00
#
_symmetry.space_group_name_H-M   'P 1'
#
loop_
_entity.id
_entity.type
_entity.pdbx_description
1 polymer ?
#
loop_
_entity_poly.entity_id
_entity_poly.type
_entity_poly.pdbx_seq_one_letter_code
_entity_poly.pdbx_strand_id
1 'polypeptide(L)'
;MPGLMLGAVLGIMLGACFVLPSTTPAGSAIAPAAGVVAVTIRRIPNEILAEIFVASLPYSSVYHCPTSVDKTPLKFMSVCKNWKRVALSTPELWCRAYVCISGLELTEVEFLEGQTRGIDMWLQRSGGLPLSLSIDVDYQNWDTDPRCSDLLAQFLERWCSRWRALDLTLKSHTLMELMKAVPREDMSKLEALSIRKGAFFGEDPQFNDSLNHFLALGSLRALHLYDYDTFDHRASALGFRWEQLTELTLAPISRGEGPTLTLLTALDILSCAKSLRSCTMKLTSGEDAIVQNRTQPAITLPFLHTLDLYLFVINQGGVSYANQDDAVQVFNRLITPSLKILTIGSPITGIPFSAHIPFLCLLSQPSVKIETLNIACTLNTRSH
;
A
#
# COMPACT_ATOMS: atom_id res chain seq x y z
N MET A 1 -14.15 7.46 -10.14
CA MET A 1 -13.25 8.33 -10.94
C MET A 1 -13.42 9.82 -10.62
N PRO A 2 -12.86 10.35 -9.50
CA PRO A 2 -12.82 11.80 -9.22
C PRO A 2 -11.52 12.49 -9.68
N GLY A 3 -10.41 11.73 -9.81
CA GLY A 3 -9.06 12.30 -10.05
C GLY A 3 -8.82 12.89 -11.44
N LEU A 4 -9.53 12.41 -12.47
CA LEU A 4 -9.40 12.93 -13.84
C LEU A 4 -10.01 14.33 -14.00
N MET A 5 -11.10 14.63 -13.27
CA MET A 5 -11.72 15.96 -13.28
C MET A 5 -10.85 17.00 -12.54
N LEU A 6 -10.20 16.62 -11.44
CA LEU A 6 -9.32 17.52 -10.69
C LEU A 6 -8.01 17.84 -11.44
N GLY A 7 -7.45 16.86 -12.16
CA GLY A 7 -6.26 17.07 -12.99
C GLY A 7 -6.50 18.07 -14.13
N ALA A 8 -7.69 18.03 -14.75
CA ALA A 8 -8.10 19.02 -15.75
C ALA A 8 -8.25 20.42 -15.14
N VAL A 9 -8.84 20.53 -13.93
CA VAL A 9 -8.95 21.80 -13.21
C VAL A 9 -7.56 22.36 -12.86
N LEU A 10 -6.62 21.53 -12.38
CA LEU A 10 -5.26 21.98 -12.09
C LEU A 10 -4.50 22.43 -13.36
N GLY A 11 -4.69 21.72 -14.48
CA GLY A 11 -4.12 22.10 -15.78
C GLY A 11 -4.66 23.43 -16.29
N ILE A 12 -5.96 23.68 -16.14
CA ILE A 12 -6.60 24.97 -16.46
C ILE A 12 -6.08 26.08 -15.53
N MET A 13 -5.91 25.77 -14.23
CA MET A 13 -5.46 26.74 -13.22
C MET A 13 -3.98 27.12 -13.39
N LEU A 14 -3.12 26.17 -13.73
CA LEU A 14 -1.71 26.43 -14.05
C LEU A 14 -1.57 27.14 -15.41
N GLY A 15 -2.40 26.80 -16.40
CA GLY A 15 -2.46 27.50 -17.69
C GLY A 15 -2.84 28.98 -17.56
N ALA A 16 -3.77 29.31 -16.64
CA ALA A 16 -4.15 30.70 -16.37
C ALA A 16 -3.05 31.52 -15.68
N CYS A 17 -2.10 30.88 -14.99
CA CYS A 17 -0.92 31.54 -14.40
C CYS A 17 0.18 31.84 -15.42
N PHE A 18 0.20 31.15 -16.57
CA PHE A 18 1.25 31.25 -17.59
C PHE A 18 0.91 32.16 -18.79
N VAL A 19 -0.21 32.89 -18.75
CA VAL A 19 -0.49 33.92 -19.77
C VAL A 19 0.45 35.11 -19.52
N LEU A 20 1.63 35.05 -20.15
CA LEU A 20 2.52 36.20 -20.35
C LEU A 20 1.77 37.25 -21.19
N PRO A 21 1.97 38.56 -20.95
CA PRO A 21 1.39 39.57 -21.81
C PRO A 21 2.08 39.49 -23.17
N SER A 22 1.39 38.93 -24.17
CA SER A 22 1.80 39.05 -25.56
C SER A 22 1.76 40.51 -25.96
N THR A 23 2.92 41.07 -26.27
CA THR A 23 3.04 42.37 -26.92
C THR A 23 2.32 42.31 -28.28
N THR A 24 1.14 42.91 -28.37
CA THR A 24 0.47 43.17 -29.65
C THR A 24 1.09 44.40 -30.32
N PRO A 25 1.50 44.36 -31.60
CA PRO A 25 1.66 45.57 -32.38
C PRO A 25 0.28 46.08 -32.82
N ALA A 26 0.21 47.41 -32.94
CA ALA A 26 -1.00 48.18 -33.20
C ALA A 26 -1.69 47.83 -34.53
N GLY A 27 -3.03 47.84 -34.51
CA GLY A 27 -3.85 48.00 -35.72
C GLY A 27 -5.05 47.07 -35.83
N SER A 28 -6.16 47.41 -35.17
CA SER A 28 -7.55 47.38 -35.67
C SER A 28 -8.55 47.24 -34.51
N ALA A 29 -9.56 48.08 -34.55
CA ALA A 29 -10.60 48.18 -33.54
C ALA A 29 -11.58 47.01 -33.66
N ILE A 30 -11.72 46.24 -32.59
CA ILE A 30 -12.90 45.39 -32.33
C ILE A 30 -13.33 45.65 -30.89
N ALA A 31 -14.61 45.97 -30.72
CA ALA A 31 -15.27 46.32 -29.46
C ALA A 31 -15.11 45.23 -28.38
N PRO A 32 -15.14 45.58 -27.08
CA PRO A 32 -14.90 44.62 -26.02
C PRO A 32 -16.13 43.74 -25.82
N ALA A 33 -15.98 42.44 -26.08
CA ALA A 33 -16.96 41.45 -25.63
C ALA A 33 -16.92 41.40 -24.09
N ALA A 34 -18.05 41.76 -23.49
CA ALA A 34 -18.26 41.72 -22.06
C ALA A 34 -18.08 40.31 -21.49
N GLY A 35 -17.35 40.22 -20.38
CA GLY A 35 -17.78 39.40 -19.25
C GLY A 35 -17.42 37.92 -19.23
N VAL A 36 -16.22 37.52 -19.66
CA VAL A 36 -15.59 36.35 -19.00
C VAL A 36 -14.87 36.91 -17.78
N VAL A 37 -15.52 36.89 -16.62
CA VAL A 37 -14.82 37.09 -15.35
C VAL A 37 -13.84 35.93 -15.24
N ALA A 38 -12.62 36.13 -15.74
CA ALA A 38 -11.49 35.31 -15.38
C ALA A 38 -11.38 35.44 -13.86
N VAL A 39 -11.95 34.47 -13.14
CA VAL A 39 -11.78 34.36 -11.70
C VAL A 39 -10.28 34.24 -11.51
N THR A 40 -9.66 35.35 -11.16
CA THR A 40 -8.22 35.37 -10.95
C THR A 40 -8.01 34.46 -9.76
N ILE A 41 -7.21 33.41 -9.90
CA ILE A 41 -6.80 32.52 -8.80
C ILE A 41 -6.36 33.30 -7.55
N ARG A 42 -5.89 34.53 -7.76
CA ARG A 42 -5.55 35.53 -6.72
C ARG A 42 -6.71 35.95 -5.80
N ARG A 43 -7.96 35.67 -6.16
CA ARG A 43 -9.17 35.99 -5.37
C ARG A 43 -9.71 34.80 -4.58
N ILE A 44 -9.10 33.63 -4.71
CA ILE A 44 -9.49 32.45 -3.94
C ILE A 44 -9.04 32.68 -2.49
N PRO A 45 -9.93 32.54 -1.49
CA PRO A 45 -9.55 32.58 -0.08
C PRO A 45 -8.47 31.54 0.23
N ASN A 46 -7.59 31.84 1.18
CA ASN A 46 -6.45 30.96 1.49
C ASN A 46 -6.91 29.58 1.97
N GLU A 47 -8.06 29.50 2.64
CA GLU A 47 -8.69 28.28 3.15
C GLU A 47 -9.09 27.37 1.99
N ILE A 48 -9.76 27.94 0.98
CA ILE A 48 -10.16 27.20 -0.22
C ILE A 48 -8.93 26.77 -1.04
N LEU A 49 -7.91 27.61 -1.08
CA LEU A 49 -6.65 27.25 -1.74
C LEU A 49 -5.94 26.09 -1.03
N ALA A 50 -5.95 26.07 0.31
CA ALA A 50 -5.43 24.97 1.12
C ALA A 50 -6.19 23.67 0.88
N GLU A 51 -7.52 23.71 0.84
CA GLU A 51 -8.36 22.55 0.51
C GLU A 51 -8.06 22.00 -0.89
N ILE A 52 -7.88 22.88 -1.88
CA ILE A 52 -7.46 22.48 -3.23
C ILE A 52 -6.10 21.78 -3.18
N PHE A 53 -5.15 22.31 -2.41
CA PHE A 53 -3.82 21.71 -2.27
C PHE A 53 -3.88 20.31 -1.66
N VAL A 54 -4.67 20.14 -0.60
CA VAL A 54 -4.83 18.84 0.07
C VAL A 54 -5.53 17.84 -0.85
N ALA A 55 -6.60 18.25 -1.54
CA ALA A 55 -7.35 17.40 -2.47
C ALA A 55 -6.56 17.00 -3.72
N SER A 56 -5.50 17.74 -4.05
CA SER A 56 -4.63 17.45 -5.20
C SER A 56 -3.35 16.71 -4.83
N LEU A 57 -3.17 16.35 -3.55
CA LEU A 57 -2.20 15.32 -3.20
C LEU A 57 -2.57 14.02 -3.93
N PRO A 58 -1.58 13.28 -4.45
CA PRO A 58 -1.88 11.99 -5.07
C PRO A 58 -2.62 11.11 -4.06
N TYR A 59 -3.78 10.60 -4.49
CA TYR A 59 -4.47 9.47 -3.87
C TYR A 59 -3.64 8.21 -4.11
N SER A 60 -2.37 8.21 -3.71
CA SER A 60 -1.68 6.95 -3.51
C SER A 60 -2.24 6.35 -2.23
N SER A 61 -2.53 5.06 -2.25
CA SER A 61 -2.56 4.28 -1.03
C SER A 61 -1.32 4.63 -0.19
N VAL A 62 -1.41 4.45 1.12
CA VAL A 62 -0.29 4.63 2.06
C VAL A 62 1.03 4.04 1.51
N TYR A 63 0.92 3.02 0.65
CA TYR A 63 1.97 2.13 0.13
C TYR A 63 2.69 2.61 -1.14
N HIS A 64 2.32 3.76 -1.71
CA HIS A 64 2.95 4.28 -2.92
C HIS A 64 3.23 5.77 -2.81
N CYS A 65 3.99 6.17 -1.79
CA CYS A 65 4.49 7.55 -1.75
C CYS A 65 5.43 7.73 -2.95
N PRO A 66 5.12 8.60 -3.93
CA PRO A 66 5.93 8.62 -5.11
C PRO A 66 7.11 9.57 -4.93
N THR A 67 8.29 8.96 -4.86
CA THR A 67 9.62 9.55 -5.06
C THR A 67 9.71 10.28 -6.39
N SER A 68 9.58 11.60 -6.34
CA SER A 68 10.18 12.50 -7.33
C SER A 68 10.00 13.94 -6.87
N VAL A 69 11.02 14.76 -7.14
CA VAL A 69 11.04 16.23 -7.03
C VAL A 69 9.84 16.90 -7.74
N ASP A 70 9.13 16.15 -8.60
CA ASP A 70 7.91 16.54 -9.28
C ASP A 70 6.61 16.41 -8.48
N LYS A 71 6.61 16.12 -7.17
CA LYS A 71 5.35 15.86 -6.46
C LYS A 71 5.04 16.83 -5.33
N THR A 72 3.83 17.36 -5.43
CA THR A 72 3.05 18.11 -4.46
C THR A 72 3.36 17.69 -3.02
N PRO A 73 3.61 18.60 -2.06
CA PRO A 73 3.31 20.05 -2.02
C PRO A 73 4.36 21.04 -2.55
N LEU A 74 5.60 20.65 -2.85
CA LEU A 74 6.65 21.61 -3.23
C LEU A 74 6.30 22.40 -4.50
N LYS A 75 5.55 21.78 -5.42
CA LYS A 75 5.03 22.45 -6.63
C LYS A 75 4.15 23.66 -6.32
N PHE A 76 3.39 23.66 -5.23
CA PHE A 76 2.60 24.85 -4.87
C PHE A 76 3.48 26.03 -4.48
N MET A 77 4.65 25.75 -3.90
CA MET A 77 5.56 26.77 -3.42
C MET A 77 6.30 27.52 -4.54
N SER A 78 6.35 26.97 -5.75
CA SER A 78 7.00 27.62 -6.91
C SER A 78 6.06 28.53 -7.71
N VAL A 79 4.74 28.44 -7.52
CA VAL A 79 3.76 29.20 -8.33
C VAL A 79 3.79 30.70 -8.01
N CYS A 80 3.58 31.08 -6.75
CA CYS A 80 3.67 32.47 -6.32
C CYS A 80 3.90 32.58 -4.80
N LYS A 81 4.24 33.79 -4.32
CA LYS A 81 4.45 34.06 -2.88
C LYS A 81 3.24 33.70 -2.01
N ASN A 82 2.01 33.94 -2.49
CA ASN A 82 0.80 33.59 -1.72
C ASN A 82 0.64 32.08 -1.60
N TRP A 83 0.80 31.33 -2.69
CA TRP A 83 0.70 29.87 -2.68
C TRP A 83 1.78 29.24 -1.82
N LYS A 84 3.02 29.76 -1.87
CA LYS A 84 4.08 29.34 -0.96
C LYS A 84 3.69 29.55 0.51
N ARG A 85 3.13 30.71 0.85
CA ARG A 85 2.67 30.99 2.22
C ARG A 85 1.56 30.03 2.65
N VAL A 86 0.55 29.81 1.81
CA VAL A 86 -0.57 28.90 2.10
C VAL A 86 -0.08 27.46 2.24
N ALA A 87 0.76 26.97 1.33
CA ALA A 87 1.30 25.62 1.41
C ALA A 87 2.13 25.41 2.68
N LEU A 88 2.98 26.37 3.05
CA LEU A 88 3.76 26.32 4.30
C LEU A 88 2.88 26.37 5.56
N SER A 89 1.70 27.00 5.51
CA SER A 89 0.77 27.11 6.63
C SER A 89 -0.33 26.04 6.63
N THR A 90 -0.26 25.01 5.78
CA THR A 90 -1.24 23.93 5.68
C THR A 90 -0.60 22.61 6.14
N PRO A 91 -0.71 22.23 7.44
CA PRO A 91 -0.01 21.08 8.01
C PRO A 91 -0.30 19.73 7.32
N GLU A 92 -1.50 19.54 6.79
CA GLU A 92 -1.99 18.32 6.13
C GLU A 92 -1.12 17.93 4.93
N LEU A 93 -0.54 18.92 4.25
CA LEU A 93 0.35 18.72 3.10
C LEU A 93 1.67 18.03 3.47
N TRP A 94 2.05 18.09 4.74
CA TRP A 94 3.35 17.68 5.24
C TRP A 94 3.28 16.39 6.07
N CYS A 95 2.09 15.78 6.18
CA CYS A 95 1.88 14.57 6.98
C CYS A 95 2.40 13.29 6.31
N ARG A 96 2.80 13.37 5.03
CA ARG A 96 3.29 12.23 4.25
C ARG A 96 4.73 12.46 3.82
N ALA A 97 5.59 11.45 3.99
CA ALA A 97 6.96 11.49 3.50
C ALA A 97 7.44 10.12 3.01
N TYR A 98 8.34 10.14 2.04
CA TYR A 98 9.10 8.97 1.60
C TYR A 98 10.57 9.16 1.96
N VAL A 99 11.16 8.16 2.57
CA VAL A 99 12.57 8.12 2.94
C VAL A 99 13.21 7.05 2.05
N CYS A 100 14.04 7.46 1.10
CA CYS A 100 14.83 6.55 0.26
C CYS A 100 16.25 6.50 0.80
N ILE A 101 16.71 5.29 1.13
CA ILE A 101 18.08 5.01 1.54
C ILE A 101 18.62 4.00 0.53
N SER A 102 19.20 4.49 -0.56
CA SER A 102 19.78 3.69 -1.64
C SER A 102 21.24 4.10 -1.84
N GLY A 103 22.17 3.21 -1.53
CA GLY A 103 23.61 3.47 -1.59
C GLY A 103 24.18 3.21 -2.98
N LEU A 104 24.43 4.27 -3.75
CA LEU A 104 25.21 4.15 -4.99
C LEU A 104 26.60 4.76 -4.91
N GLU A 105 26.90 5.80 -4.11
CA GLU A 105 28.28 6.34 -4.04
C GLU A 105 28.69 6.98 -2.68
N LEU A 106 29.76 6.42 -2.10
CA LEU A 106 30.87 6.97 -1.28
C LEU A 106 30.72 7.97 -0.10
N THR A 107 29.54 8.43 0.34
CA THR A 107 29.40 9.04 1.70
C THR A 107 28.00 8.78 2.29
N GLU A 108 27.73 7.53 2.65
CA GLU A 108 26.40 7.07 3.08
C GLU A 108 25.85 7.85 4.29
N VAL A 109 26.71 8.24 5.23
CA VAL A 109 26.31 8.96 6.46
C VAL A 109 25.89 10.39 6.18
N GLU A 110 26.71 11.21 5.50
CA GLU A 110 26.40 12.62 5.24
C GLU A 110 25.15 12.77 4.36
N PHE A 111 24.99 11.87 3.39
CA PHE A 111 23.79 11.81 2.57
C PHE A 111 22.55 11.49 3.41
N LEU A 112 22.64 10.49 4.30
CA LEU A 112 21.55 10.14 5.21
C LEU A 112 21.23 11.27 6.18
N GLU A 113 22.23 11.95 6.74
CA GLU A 113 22.06 13.15 7.58
C GLU A 113 21.34 14.28 6.82
N GLY A 114 21.75 14.52 5.57
CA GLY A 114 21.10 15.50 4.70
C GLY A 114 19.63 15.18 4.43
N GLN A 115 19.34 13.91 4.12
CA GLN A 115 17.99 13.39 3.86
C GLN A 115 17.11 13.47 5.11
N THR A 116 17.58 12.92 6.24
CA THR A 116 16.86 12.93 7.52
C THR A 116 16.57 14.36 7.97
N ARG A 117 17.53 15.29 7.85
CA ARG A 117 17.30 16.72 8.14
C ARG A 117 16.23 17.35 7.24
N GLY A 118 16.25 17.04 5.94
CA GLY A 118 15.23 17.54 5.01
C GLY A 118 13.83 17.04 5.38
N ILE A 119 13.73 15.77 5.75
CA ILE A 119 12.47 15.13 6.17
C ILE A 119 12.04 15.61 7.56
N ASP A 120 12.96 15.89 8.48
CA ASP A 120 12.64 16.52 9.76
C ASP A 120 11.99 17.90 9.54
N MET A 121 12.59 18.74 8.70
CA MET A 121 12.00 20.04 8.34
C MET A 121 10.65 19.89 7.66
N TRP A 122 10.43 18.80 6.92
CA TRP A 122 9.15 18.46 6.32
C TRP A 122 8.12 18.12 7.39
N LEU A 123 8.42 17.14 8.23
CA LEU A 123 7.51 16.64 9.26
C LEU A 123 7.24 17.66 10.36
N GLN A 124 8.17 18.57 10.66
CA GLN A 124 7.90 19.70 11.57
C GLN A 124 6.72 20.57 11.09
N ARG A 125 6.53 20.73 9.77
CA ARG A 125 5.41 21.53 9.22
C ARG A 125 4.06 20.87 9.40
N SER A 126 4.02 19.55 9.64
CA SER A 126 2.78 18.82 9.91
C SER A 126 2.20 19.08 11.31
N GLY A 127 2.89 19.87 12.15
CA GLY A 127 2.41 20.24 13.47
C GLY A 127 2.28 19.01 14.38
N GLY A 128 1.09 18.75 14.92
CA GLY A 128 0.78 17.57 15.74
C GLY A 128 -0.01 16.48 15.02
N LEU A 129 -0.22 16.60 13.71
CA LEU A 129 -1.07 15.68 12.95
C LEU A 129 -0.48 14.26 12.84
N PRO A 130 -1.30 13.22 12.65
CA PRO A 130 -0.78 11.87 12.44
C PRO A 130 -0.01 11.74 11.12
N LEU A 131 1.08 10.98 11.13
CA LEU A 131 2.05 10.86 10.04
C LEU A 131 1.86 9.56 9.26
N SER A 132 2.14 9.62 7.96
CA SER A 132 2.23 8.44 7.08
C SER A 132 3.60 8.42 6.40
N LEU A 133 4.42 7.44 6.76
CA LEU A 133 5.80 7.34 6.28
C LEU A 133 5.98 6.08 5.44
N SER A 134 6.70 6.22 4.32
CA SER A 134 7.20 5.09 3.55
C SER A 134 8.73 5.16 3.60
N ILE A 135 9.37 4.08 4.01
CA ILE A 135 10.80 3.97 4.23
C ILE A 135 11.29 2.81 3.38
N ASP A 136 12.07 3.16 2.37
CA ASP A 136 12.65 2.22 1.44
C ASP A 136 14.16 2.23 1.58
N VAL A 137 14.68 1.05 1.83
CA VAL A 137 16.05 0.83 2.28
C VAL A 137 16.64 -0.27 1.40
N ASP A 138 17.11 0.15 0.21
CA ASP A 138 17.68 -0.74 -0.81
C ASP A 138 19.18 -0.92 -0.58
N TYR A 139 19.51 -2.09 -0.04
CA TYR A 139 20.80 -2.44 0.50
C TYR A 139 21.54 -3.45 -0.36
N GLN A 140 21.82 -3.12 -1.61
CA GLN A 140 22.84 -3.88 -2.34
C GLN A 140 24.25 -3.67 -1.72
N ASN A 141 24.50 -2.55 -1.03
CA ASN A 141 25.82 -2.18 -0.49
C ASN A 141 25.90 -1.78 1.00
N TRP A 142 24.80 -1.78 1.76
CA TRP A 142 24.81 -1.36 3.18
C TRP A 142 25.36 -2.43 4.13
N ASP A 143 26.60 -2.83 3.88
CA ASP A 143 27.37 -3.47 4.91
C ASP A 143 28.31 -2.43 5.50
N THR A 144 28.23 -2.30 6.83
CA THR A 144 29.31 -1.91 7.77
C THR A 144 29.38 -0.53 8.43
N ASP A 145 28.43 0.41 8.28
CA ASP A 145 28.43 1.63 9.13
C ASP A 145 27.30 1.67 10.18
N PRO A 146 27.60 1.32 11.46
CA PRO A 146 26.66 1.44 12.58
C PRO A 146 26.04 2.83 12.71
N ARG A 147 26.74 3.89 12.30
CA ARG A 147 26.25 5.27 12.40
C ARG A 147 25.00 5.47 11.57
N CYS A 148 24.88 4.80 10.44
CA CYS A 148 23.69 4.92 9.60
C CYS A 148 22.46 4.28 10.26
N SER A 149 22.63 3.13 10.92
CA SER A 149 21.59 2.49 11.73
C SER A 149 21.17 3.37 12.91
N ASP A 150 22.14 3.99 13.60
CA ASP A 150 21.88 4.90 14.72
C ASP A 150 21.12 6.15 14.28
N LEU A 151 21.50 6.74 13.14
CA LEU A 151 20.81 7.90 12.57
C LEU A 151 19.37 7.56 12.18
N LEU A 152 19.15 6.40 11.58
CA LEU A 152 17.82 5.93 11.23
C LEU A 152 16.99 5.67 12.50
N ALA A 153 17.56 5.02 13.50
CA ALA A 153 16.91 4.79 14.79
C ALA A 153 16.48 6.10 15.47
N GLN A 154 17.39 7.07 15.58
CA GLN A 154 17.09 8.39 16.16
C GLN A 154 16.02 9.15 15.38
N PHE A 155 16.04 9.06 14.06
CA PHE A 155 15.01 9.64 13.21
C PHE A 155 13.64 8.99 13.48
N LEU A 156 13.59 7.68 13.63
CA LEU A 156 12.34 6.94 13.81
C LEU A 156 11.75 7.12 15.21
N GLU A 157 12.59 7.07 16.25
CA GLU A 157 12.21 7.37 17.64
C GLU A 157 11.54 8.75 17.76
N ARG A 158 12.05 9.77 17.05
CA ARG A 158 11.53 11.14 17.09
C ARG A 158 10.08 11.27 16.63
N TRP A 159 9.66 10.47 15.66
CA TRP A 159 8.35 10.63 15.00
C TRP A 159 7.36 9.50 15.29
N CYS A 160 7.80 8.43 15.96
CA CYS A 160 7.00 7.22 16.19
C CYS A 160 5.67 7.46 16.90
N SER A 161 5.63 8.37 17.88
CA SER A 161 4.43 8.78 18.65
C SER A 161 3.26 9.32 17.81
N ARG A 162 3.53 9.63 16.54
CA ARG A 162 2.58 10.20 15.59
C ARG A 162 2.31 9.31 14.40
N TRP A 163 2.95 8.15 14.28
CA TRP A 163 2.73 7.26 13.15
C TRP A 163 1.29 6.77 13.14
N ARG A 164 0.62 7.04 12.02
CA ARG A 164 -0.67 6.47 11.68
C ARG A 164 -0.53 5.38 10.65
N ALA A 165 0.42 5.54 9.74
CA ALA A 165 0.61 4.62 8.64
C ALA A 165 2.11 4.46 8.35
N LEU A 166 2.59 3.23 8.24
CA LEU A 166 3.99 2.92 8.01
C LEU A 166 4.10 1.91 6.88
N ASP A 167 4.97 2.19 5.91
CA ASP A 167 5.30 1.31 4.81
C ASP A 167 6.81 1.11 4.79
N LEU A 168 7.26 -0.13 4.97
CA LEU A 168 8.65 -0.48 5.17
C LEU A 168 9.11 -1.42 4.06
N THR A 169 10.12 -1.02 3.31
CA THR A 169 10.86 -1.91 2.41
C THR A 169 12.29 -2.00 2.92
N LEU A 170 12.62 -3.08 3.64
CA LEU A 170 13.90 -3.21 4.34
C LEU A 170 14.27 -4.68 4.61
N LYS A 171 15.51 -4.92 5.03
CA LYS A 171 16.01 -6.24 5.48
C LYS A 171 15.63 -6.51 6.94
N SER A 172 15.53 -7.78 7.33
CA SER A 172 15.13 -8.20 8.69
C SER A 172 15.96 -7.57 9.81
N HIS A 173 17.29 -7.47 9.65
CA HIS A 173 18.15 -6.88 10.67
C HIS A 173 17.81 -5.40 10.94
N THR A 174 17.42 -4.65 9.93
CA THR A 174 17.04 -3.24 10.05
C THR A 174 15.69 -3.10 10.75
N LEU A 175 14.77 -4.03 10.49
CA LEU A 175 13.49 -4.11 11.20
C LEU A 175 13.72 -4.34 12.69
N MET A 176 14.68 -5.21 13.04
CA MET A 176 15.03 -5.45 14.44
C MET A 176 15.60 -4.21 15.13
N GLU A 177 16.57 -3.53 14.51
CA GLU A 177 17.16 -2.32 15.10
C GLU A 177 16.10 -1.23 15.29
N LEU A 178 15.16 -1.13 14.34
CA LEU A 178 13.99 -0.27 14.48
C LEU A 178 13.13 -0.66 15.70
N MET A 179 12.87 -1.95 15.90
CA MET A 179 12.09 -2.43 17.06
C MET A 179 12.80 -2.26 18.39
N LYS A 180 14.14 -2.23 18.42
CA LYS A 180 14.91 -1.88 19.63
C LYS A 180 14.82 -0.39 19.96
N ALA A 181 14.80 0.45 18.94
CA ALA A 181 14.80 1.91 19.09
C ALA A 181 13.43 2.48 19.47
N VAL A 182 12.34 1.82 19.12
CA VAL A 182 10.98 2.38 19.24
C VAL A 182 10.14 1.60 20.26
N PRO A 183 9.80 2.22 21.42
CA PRO A 183 8.89 1.62 22.38
C PRO A 183 7.49 1.36 21.80
N ARG A 184 6.88 0.24 22.18
CA ARG A 184 5.53 -0.13 21.71
C ARG A 184 4.46 0.91 22.06
N GLU A 185 4.58 1.55 23.22
CA GLU A 185 3.62 2.53 23.74
C GLU A 185 3.50 3.75 22.82
N ASP A 186 4.62 4.13 22.20
CA ASP A 186 4.67 5.27 21.29
C ASP A 186 3.99 4.97 19.95
N MET A 187 3.89 3.70 19.54
CA MET A 187 3.24 3.31 18.28
C MET A 187 1.71 3.12 18.39
N SER A 188 1.09 3.56 19.47
CA SER A 188 -0.34 3.36 19.75
C SER A 188 -1.32 3.96 18.73
N LYS A 189 -0.85 4.88 17.86
CA LYS A 189 -1.67 5.48 16.79
C LYS A 189 -1.55 4.78 15.44
N LEU A 190 -0.72 3.73 15.34
CA LEU A 190 -0.47 3.05 14.07
C LEU A 190 -1.70 2.26 13.64
N GLU A 191 -2.37 2.73 12.59
CA GLU A 191 -3.57 2.12 12.01
C GLU A 191 -3.24 1.27 10.77
N ALA A 192 -2.14 1.56 10.07
CA ALA A 192 -1.78 0.88 8.83
C ALA A 192 -0.31 0.51 8.80
N LEU A 193 -0.01 -0.75 8.51
CA LEU A 193 1.34 -1.27 8.38
C LEU A 193 1.49 -2.02 7.05
N SER A 194 2.55 -1.69 6.33
CA SER A 194 3.03 -2.45 5.18
C SER A 194 4.49 -2.79 5.39
N ILE A 195 4.85 -4.05 5.17
CA ILE A 195 6.22 -4.54 5.23
C ILE A 195 6.48 -5.36 3.98
N ARG A 196 7.52 -4.97 3.24
CA ARG A 196 8.13 -5.72 2.15
C ARG A 196 9.52 -6.15 2.57
N LYS A 197 9.77 -7.46 2.67
CA LYS A 197 11.11 -7.97 2.96
C LYS A 197 12.01 -7.77 1.74
N GLY A 198 13.17 -7.14 1.94
CA GLY A 198 14.19 -6.98 0.91
C GLY A 198 14.71 -8.34 0.39
N ALA A 199 14.94 -8.45 -0.92
CA ALA A 199 15.12 -9.71 -1.62
C ALA A 199 16.52 -10.36 -1.46
N PHE A 200 16.92 -10.79 -0.25
CA PHE A 200 18.11 -11.65 -0.07
C PHE A 200 17.95 -12.67 1.07
N PHE A 201 18.66 -13.80 0.93
CA PHE A 201 18.36 -15.17 1.36
C PHE A 201 18.26 -15.47 2.88
N GLY A 202 17.37 -16.43 3.22
CA GLY A 202 17.31 -17.15 4.49
C GLY A 202 15.99 -16.98 5.23
N GLU A 203 15.48 -18.07 5.82
CA GLU A 203 14.48 -17.96 6.90
C GLU A 203 15.14 -17.19 8.05
N ASP A 204 14.50 -16.09 8.47
CA ASP A 204 14.97 -15.31 9.61
C ASP A 204 13.88 -15.28 10.70
N PRO A 205 14.01 -16.13 11.74
CA PRO A 205 13.08 -16.15 12.86
C PRO A 205 12.89 -14.77 13.50
N GLN A 206 13.92 -13.91 13.45
CA GLN A 206 13.92 -12.60 14.09
C GLN A 206 13.00 -11.61 13.36
N PHE A 207 12.71 -11.86 12.08
CA PHE A 207 11.70 -11.10 11.35
C PHE A 207 10.32 -11.26 11.97
N ASN A 208 9.94 -12.48 12.35
CA ASN A 208 8.65 -12.75 12.98
C ASN A 208 8.54 -12.11 14.36
N ASP A 209 9.61 -12.16 15.16
CA ASP A 209 9.63 -11.48 16.46
C ASP A 209 9.43 -9.97 16.31
N SER A 210 10.06 -9.37 15.30
CA SER A 210 9.89 -7.96 14.99
C SER A 210 8.49 -7.65 14.47
N LEU A 211 7.93 -8.50 13.61
CA LEU A 211 6.55 -8.38 13.14
C LEU A 211 5.55 -8.46 14.31
N ASN A 212 5.78 -9.39 15.24
CA ASN A 212 4.96 -9.58 16.44
C ASN A 212 4.90 -8.34 17.34
N HIS A 213 5.92 -7.47 17.31
CA HIS A 213 5.86 -6.19 18.01
C HIS A 213 4.75 -5.29 17.46
N PHE A 214 4.58 -5.26 16.15
CA PHE A 214 3.49 -4.51 15.52
C PHE A 214 2.15 -5.21 15.66
N LEU A 215 2.09 -6.54 15.52
CA LEU A 215 0.83 -7.29 15.63
C LEU A 215 0.25 -7.23 17.04
N ALA A 216 1.08 -7.10 18.07
CA ALA A 216 0.60 -6.86 19.43
C ALA A 216 -0.03 -5.46 19.62
N LEU A 217 0.10 -4.55 18.64
CA LEU A 217 -0.56 -3.25 18.69
C LEU A 217 -2.06 -3.41 18.47
N GLY A 218 -2.83 -2.95 19.45
CA GLY A 218 -4.29 -2.98 19.38
C GLY A 218 -4.89 -2.04 18.33
N SER A 219 -4.12 -1.18 17.66
CA SER A 219 -4.62 -0.10 16.79
C SER A 219 -4.67 -0.45 15.30
N LEU A 220 -4.06 -1.56 14.86
CA LEU A 220 -3.94 -1.88 13.44
C LEU A 220 -5.29 -2.20 12.77
N ARG A 221 -5.53 -1.57 11.62
CA ARG A 221 -6.70 -1.71 10.75
C ARG A 221 -6.33 -2.16 9.34
N ALA A 222 -5.10 -1.89 8.90
CA ALA A 222 -4.58 -2.34 7.61
C ALA A 222 -3.23 -3.02 7.79
N LEU A 223 -3.09 -4.24 7.26
CA LEU A 223 -1.87 -5.03 7.34
C LEU A 223 -1.50 -5.55 5.95
N HIS A 224 -0.31 -5.22 5.46
CA HIS A 224 0.19 -5.67 4.17
C HIS A 224 1.57 -6.28 4.30
N LEU A 225 1.67 -7.58 4.10
CA LEU A 225 2.92 -8.32 4.16
C LEU A 225 3.26 -8.81 2.76
N TYR A 226 4.40 -8.36 2.26
CA TYR A 226 4.94 -8.74 0.97
C TYR A 226 6.30 -9.41 1.15
N ASP A 227 6.52 -10.43 0.34
CA ASP A 227 7.80 -11.12 0.25
C ASP A 227 8.27 -11.65 1.62
N TYR A 228 7.34 -12.10 2.48
CA TYR A 228 7.68 -12.74 3.77
C TYR A 228 7.94 -14.25 3.62
N ASP A 229 8.73 -14.85 4.52
CA ASP A 229 8.97 -16.32 4.51
C ASP A 229 7.86 -17.06 5.28
N THR A 230 7.77 -16.85 6.59
CA THR A 230 6.78 -17.48 7.47
C THR A 230 5.85 -16.43 8.06
N PHE A 231 4.62 -16.84 8.38
CA PHE A 231 3.65 -16.00 9.08
C PHE A 231 2.81 -16.86 10.01
N ASP A 232 3.01 -16.70 11.33
CA ASP A 232 2.16 -17.35 12.32
C ASP A 232 0.85 -16.57 12.49
N HIS A 233 -0.16 -17.01 11.73
CA HIS A 233 -1.50 -16.44 11.78
C HIS A 233 -2.23 -16.68 13.12
N ARG A 234 -1.74 -17.58 13.98
CA ARG A 234 -2.29 -17.86 15.32
C ARG A 234 -1.81 -16.87 16.38
N ALA A 235 -1.27 -15.74 15.95
CA ALA A 235 -0.91 -14.57 16.76
C ALA A 235 -2.05 -13.99 17.64
N SER A 236 -3.24 -14.59 17.66
CA SER A 236 -4.29 -14.29 18.64
C SER A 236 -3.79 -14.35 20.10
N ALA A 237 -2.81 -15.23 20.39
CA ALA A 237 -2.16 -15.30 21.71
C ALA A 237 -1.33 -14.03 22.05
N LEU A 238 -0.94 -13.25 21.04
CA LEU A 238 -0.21 -11.98 21.18
C LEU A 238 -1.15 -10.77 21.33
N GLY A 239 -2.47 -11.00 21.43
CA GLY A 239 -3.47 -9.94 21.49
C GLY A 239 -3.80 -9.31 20.13
N PHE A 240 -3.33 -9.90 19.03
CA PHE A 240 -3.69 -9.44 17.68
C PHE A 240 -5.17 -9.67 17.40
N ARG A 241 -5.87 -8.60 16.99
CA ARG A 241 -7.32 -8.61 16.73
C ARG A 241 -7.57 -8.63 15.23
N TRP A 242 -7.88 -9.80 14.68
CA TRP A 242 -8.24 -9.94 13.26
C TRP A 242 -9.54 -9.18 12.92
N GLU A 243 -10.45 -9.05 13.88
CA GLU A 243 -11.80 -8.51 13.71
C GLU A 243 -11.82 -7.03 13.36
N GLN A 244 -10.77 -6.27 13.69
CA GLN A 244 -10.67 -4.84 13.40
C GLN A 244 -10.02 -4.52 12.05
N LEU A 245 -9.42 -5.52 11.39
CA LEU A 245 -8.79 -5.31 10.10
C LEU A 245 -9.84 -5.02 9.04
N THR A 246 -9.61 -3.93 8.30
CA THR A 246 -10.37 -3.53 7.11
C THR A 246 -9.61 -3.82 5.83
N GLU A 247 -8.28 -3.88 5.87
CA GLU A 247 -7.44 -4.16 4.71
C GLU A 247 -6.38 -5.20 5.07
N LEU A 248 -6.23 -6.21 4.22
CA LEU A 248 -5.26 -7.27 4.41
C LEU A 248 -4.59 -7.63 3.08
N THR A 249 -3.26 -7.63 3.05
CA THR A 249 -2.48 -8.25 1.99
C THR A 249 -1.51 -9.26 2.57
N LEU A 250 -1.55 -10.49 2.09
CA LEU A 250 -0.58 -11.53 2.42
C LEU A 250 -0.01 -12.10 1.12
N ALA A 251 1.22 -11.72 0.79
CA ALA A 251 1.90 -12.08 -0.44
C ALA A 251 3.31 -12.63 -0.17
N PRO A 252 3.47 -13.93 0.18
CA PRO A 252 4.76 -14.53 0.49
C PRO A 252 5.74 -14.53 -0.71
N ILE A 253 7.03 -14.77 -0.41
CA ILE A 253 8.11 -14.87 -1.42
C ILE A 253 7.78 -15.98 -2.42
N SER A 254 7.96 -15.68 -3.71
CA SER A 254 7.64 -16.61 -4.81
C SER A 254 8.84 -17.48 -5.29
N ARG A 255 9.96 -17.49 -4.57
CA ARG A 255 11.23 -18.15 -4.99
C ARG A 255 11.64 -19.24 -3.99
N GLY A 256 11.42 -20.51 -4.32
CA GLY A 256 12.00 -21.67 -3.62
C GLY A 256 11.10 -22.40 -2.62
N GLU A 257 11.65 -23.44 -1.99
CA GLU A 257 11.07 -24.41 -1.03
C GLU A 257 10.65 -23.79 0.33
N GLY A 258 10.19 -22.54 0.34
CA GLY A 258 9.76 -21.85 1.55
C GLY A 258 8.33 -22.22 1.97
N PRO A 259 7.99 -22.16 3.26
CA PRO A 259 6.63 -22.39 3.75
C PRO A 259 5.70 -21.32 3.21
N THR A 260 4.58 -21.77 2.68
CA THR A 260 3.69 -20.93 1.89
C THR A 260 2.35 -20.73 2.57
N LEU A 261 1.66 -19.61 2.27
CA LEU A 261 0.31 -19.36 2.78
C LEU A 261 -0.66 -20.40 2.22
N THR A 262 -0.93 -21.44 3.00
CA THR A 262 -1.82 -22.53 2.59
C THR A 262 -3.26 -22.07 2.56
N LEU A 263 -4.07 -22.81 1.78
CA LEU A 263 -5.51 -22.59 1.68
C LEU A 263 -6.22 -22.60 3.04
N LEU A 264 -5.88 -23.57 3.89
CA LEU A 264 -6.47 -23.74 5.21
C LEU A 264 -6.16 -22.54 6.10
N THR A 265 -4.90 -22.12 6.11
CA THR A 265 -4.46 -20.93 6.85
C THR A 265 -5.21 -19.68 6.41
N ALA A 266 -5.41 -19.50 5.10
CA ALA A 266 -6.16 -18.38 4.57
C ALA A 266 -7.64 -18.40 5.01
N LEU A 267 -8.28 -19.57 4.99
CA LEU A 267 -9.67 -19.72 5.45
C LEU A 267 -9.79 -19.46 6.95
N ASP A 268 -8.84 -19.91 7.76
CA ASP A 268 -8.79 -19.63 9.19
C ASP A 268 -8.68 -18.12 9.45
N ILE A 269 -7.81 -17.41 8.73
CA ILE A 269 -7.67 -15.95 8.82
C ILE A 269 -8.98 -15.23 8.43
N LEU A 270 -9.57 -15.59 7.30
CA LEU A 270 -10.83 -15.01 6.82
C LEU A 270 -12.01 -15.34 7.76
N SER A 271 -11.93 -16.45 8.48
CA SER A 271 -12.92 -16.78 9.51
C SER A 271 -12.93 -15.78 10.67
N CYS A 272 -11.76 -15.21 11.02
CA CYS A 272 -11.62 -14.24 12.10
C CYS A 272 -11.82 -12.78 11.63
N ALA A 273 -11.37 -12.44 10.42
CA ALA A 273 -11.30 -11.06 9.94
C ALA A 273 -12.63 -10.53 9.34
N LYS A 274 -13.67 -10.37 10.17
CA LYS A 274 -15.04 -10.04 9.71
C LYS A 274 -15.25 -8.61 9.20
N SER A 275 -14.39 -7.67 9.57
CA SER A 275 -14.50 -6.26 9.15
C SER A 275 -13.77 -5.94 7.84
N LEU A 276 -13.22 -6.96 7.17
CA LEU A 276 -12.45 -6.77 5.94
C LEU A 276 -13.30 -6.12 4.84
N ARG A 277 -12.68 -5.13 4.19
CA ARG A 277 -13.18 -4.39 3.03
C ARG A 277 -12.36 -4.66 1.78
N SER A 278 -11.05 -4.85 1.95
CA SER A 278 -10.12 -5.24 0.88
C SER A 278 -9.24 -6.38 1.35
N CYS A 279 -9.11 -7.43 0.54
CA CYS A 279 -8.27 -8.57 0.85
C CYS A 279 -7.50 -9.02 -0.38
N THR A 280 -6.18 -9.14 -0.27
CA THR A 280 -5.30 -9.68 -1.30
C THR A 280 -4.50 -10.84 -0.71
N MET A 281 -4.57 -12.04 -1.28
CA MET A 281 -3.79 -13.18 -0.83
C MET A 281 -3.11 -13.87 -1.99
N LYS A 282 -1.80 -14.13 -1.87
CA LYS A 282 -1.09 -15.09 -2.71
C LYS A 282 -1.05 -16.42 -1.97
N LEU A 283 -1.77 -17.40 -2.49
CA LEU A 283 -1.95 -18.70 -1.89
C LEU A 283 -1.14 -19.74 -2.65
N THR A 284 -0.71 -20.74 -1.91
CA THR A 284 -0.27 -21.99 -2.48
C THR A 284 -1.23 -23.10 -2.11
N SER A 285 -1.27 -24.09 -2.97
CA SER A 285 -2.00 -25.32 -2.72
C SER A 285 -0.99 -26.41 -2.43
N GLY A 286 -0.97 -26.86 -1.18
CA GLY A 286 -0.17 -27.99 -0.69
C GLY A 286 -1.03 -29.25 -0.48
N GLU A 287 -0.40 -30.35 -0.07
CA GLU A 287 -1.02 -31.68 0.11
C GLU A 287 -2.23 -31.69 1.06
N ASP A 288 -2.26 -30.80 2.07
CA ASP A 288 -3.31 -30.75 3.10
C ASP A 288 -4.70 -30.29 2.59
N ALA A 289 -4.80 -29.74 1.38
CA ALA A 289 -6.06 -29.23 0.83
C ALA A 289 -7.05 -30.35 0.44
N ILE A 290 -6.55 -31.57 0.17
CA ILE A 290 -7.29 -32.60 -0.58
C ILE A 290 -8.36 -33.32 0.28
N VAL A 291 -8.27 -33.30 1.61
CA VAL A 291 -9.02 -34.27 2.45
C VAL A 291 -9.98 -33.64 3.48
N GLN A 292 -9.80 -32.41 3.96
CA GLN A 292 -10.51 -31.93 5.17
C GLN A 292 -11.58 -30.84 4.99
N ASN A 293 -11.77 -30.27 3.78
CA ASN A 293 -12.55 -29.02 3.63
C ASN A 293 -14.04 -29.16 3.28
N ARG A 294 -14.54 -30.35 2.91
CA ARG A 294 -15.93 -30.48 2.42
C ARG A 294 -17.02 -30.25 3.49
N THR A 295 -16.66 -30.19 4.77
CA THR A 295 -17.62 -30.16 5.90
C THR A 295 -17.53 -28.91 6.79
N GLN A 296 -16.67 -27.94 6.45
CA GLN A 296 -16.45 -26.76 7.29
C GLN A 296 -17.49 -25.65 7.07
N PRO A 297 -17.78 -24.82 8.08
CA PRO A 297 -18.83 -23.79 8.00
C PRO A 297 -18.50 -22.70 6.97
N ALA A 298 -19.56 -22.06 6.47
CA ALA A 298 -19.47 -20.91 5.60
C ALA A 298 -18.89 -19.69 6.35
N ILE A 299 -18.04 -18.94 5.66
CA ILE A 299 -17.36 -17.74 6.12
C ILE A 299 -18.06 -16.55 5.51
N THR A 300 -18.84 -15.84 6.32
CA THR A 300 -19.48 -14.58 5.89
C THR A 300 -18.53 -13.40 6.10
N LEU A 301 -18.34 -12.59 5.05
CA LEU A 301 -17.55 -11.35 5.05
C LEU A 301 -18.45 -10.22 4.52
N PRO A 302 -19.27 -9.59 5.40
CA PRO A 302 -20.35 -8.72 4.98
C PRO A 302 -19.89 -7.39 4.38
N PHE A 303 -18.69 -6.93 4.72
CA PHE A 303 -18.14 -5.64 4.29
C PHE A 303 -17.09 -5.74 3.20
N LEU A 304 -16.81 -6.94 2.67
CA LEU A 304 -15.76 -7.16 1.69
C LEU A 304 -16.19 -6.60 0.33
N HIS A 305 -15.46 -5.60 -0.17
CA HIS A 305 -15.69 -4.96 -1.47
C HIS A 305 -14.71 -5.44 -2.53
N THR A 306 -13.46 -5.71 -2.14
CA THR A 306 -12.38 -6.15 -3.03
C THR A 306 -11.78 -7.46 -2.52
N LEU A 307 -11.70 -8.46 -3.39
CA LEU A 307 -11.04 -9.73 -3.14
C LEU A 307 -10.10 -10.08 -4.29
N ASP A 308 -8.81 -10.15 -4.00
CA ASP A 308 -7.77 -10.52 -4.95
C ASP A 308 -7.09 -11.81 -4.49
N LEU A 309 -7.25 -12.89 -5.26
CA LEU A 309 -6.66 -14.19 -4.96
C LEU A 309 -5.71 -14.62 -6.07
N TYR A 310 -4.46 -14.86 -5.71
CA TYR A 310 -3.44 -15.33 -6.63
C TYR A 310 -3.01 -16.74 -6.23
N LEU A 311 -3.16 -17.71 -7.12
CA LEU A 311 -2.88 -19.12 -6.85
C LEU A 311 -1.57 -19.53 -7.51
N PHE A 312 -0.63 -20.02 -6.69
CA PHE A 312 0.69 -20.50 -7.11
C PHE A 312 0.80 -22.01 -6.87
N VAL A 313 1.47 -22.70 -7.80
CA VAL A 313 1.83 -24.13 -7.67
C VAL A 313 3.33 -24.21 -7.42
N ILE A 314 3.72 -24.96 -6.39
CA ILE A 314 5.12 -25.26 -6.13
C ILE A 314 5.44 -26.56 -6.88
N ASN A 315 6.35 -26.52 -7.86
CA ASN A 315 6.85 -27.72 -8.51
C ASN A 315 7.84 -28.43 -7.58
N GLN A 316 7.34 -29.14 -6.56
CA GLN A 316 8.18 -30.07 -5.80
C GLN A 316 8.23 -31.40 -6.55
N GLY A 317 9.34 -31.65 -7.25
CA GLY A 317 9.86 -33.01 -7.50
C GLY A 317 8.91 -34.11 -7.99
N GLY A 318 7.91 -33.82 -8.82
CA GLY A 318 7.13 -34.84 -9.53
C GLY A 318 5.74 -35.21 -8.95
N VAL A 319 5.25 -34.51 -7.93
CA VAL A 319 3.85 -34.64 -7.50
C VAL A 319 3.03 -33.52 -8.14
N SER A 320 2.07 -33.91 -8.96
CA SER A 320 1.30 -32.98 -9.78
C SER A 320 -0.01 -32.53 -9.13
N TYR A 321 -0.29 -31.24 -9.29
CA TYR A 321 -1.56 -30.54 -9.18
C TYR A 321 -2.09 -30.26 -7.77
N ALA A 322 -1.95 -28.99 -7.39
CA ALA A 322 -3.08 -28.24 -6.87
C ALA A 322 -4.27 -28.41 -7.84
N ASN A 323 -5.29 -29.19 -7.48
CA ASN A 323 -6.45 -29.26 -8.33
C ASN A 323 -7.18 -27.92 -8.24
N GLN A 324 -7.64 -27.38 -9.36
CA GLN A 324 -8.49 -26.18 -9.37
C GLN A 324 -9.74 -26.33 -8.49
N ASP A 325 -10.12 -27.57 -8.21
CA ASP A 325 -11.14 -27.97 -7.24
C ASP A 325 -10.83 -27.47 -5.82
N ASP A 326 -9.57 -27.30 -5.43
CA ASP A 326 -9.20 -26.78 -4.11
C ASP A 326 -9.51 -25.28 -4.02
N ALA A 327 -9.28 -24.53 -5.10
CA ALA A 327 -9.69 -23.14 -5.19
C ALA A 327 -11.22 -23.00 -5.12
N VAL A 328 -11.97 -23.91 -5.75
CA VAL A 328 -13.45 -23.99 -5.64
C VAL A 328 -13.87 -24.06 -4.17
N GLN A 329 -13.13 -24.79 -3.31
CA GLN A 329 -13.47 -24.91 -1.88
C GLN A 329 -13.42 -23.57 -1.14
N VAL A 330 -12.49 -22.68 -1.48
CA VAL A 330 -12.46 -21.32 -0.89
C VAL A 330 -13.73 -20.59 -1.28
N PHE A 331 -14.01 -20.55 -2.58
CA PHE A 331 -15.13 -19.80 -3.10
C PHE A 331 -16.48 -20.33 -2.60
N ASN A 332 -16.62 -21.65 -2.44
CA ASN A 332 -17.84 -22.27 -1.90
C ASN A 332 -18.13 -21.88 -0.45
N ARG A 333 -17.10 -21.59 0.34
CA ARG A 333 -17.26 -21.22 1.75
C ARG A 333 -17.48 -19.73 1.94
N LEU A 334 -17.03 -18.89 1.02
CA LEU A 334 -17.12 -17.43 1.17
C LEU A 334 -18.53 -16.93 0.84
N ILE A 335 -19.15 -16.20 1.76
CA ILE A 335 -20.39 -15.45 1.53
C ILE A 335 -20.04 -13.96 1.62
N THR A 336 -20.04 -13.26 0.49
CA THR A 336 -19.48 -11.91 0.33
C THR A 336 -20.49 -10.94 -0.28
N PRO A 337 -21.59 -10.60 0.41
CA PRO A 337 -22.73 -9.89 -0.18
C PRO A 337 -22.41 -8.48 -0.71
N SER A 338 -21.31 -7.87 -0.27
CA SER A 338 -20.89 -6.52 -0.70
C SER A 338 -19.77 -6.53 -1.74
N LEU A 339 -19.41 -7.70 -2.28
CA LEU A 339 -18.28 -7.83 -3.19
C LEU A 339 -18.55 -7.12 -4.51
N LYS A 340 -17.62 -6.24 -4.90
CA LYS A 340 -17.66 -5.43 -6.11
C LYS A 340 -16.52 -5.74 -7.06
N ILE A 341 -15.34 -6.01 -6.53
CA ILE A 341 -14.12 -6.25 -7.30
C ILE A 341 -13.58 -7.63 -6.94
N LEU A 342 -13.43 -8.48 -7.96
CA LEU A 342 -12.83 -9.80 -7.81
C LEU A 342 -11.66 -9.91 -8.79
N THR A 343 -10.46 -10.11 -8.27
CA THR A 343 -9.27 -10.44 -9.07
C THR A 343 -8.85 -11.86 -8.80
N ILE A 344 -8.67 -12.64 -9.85
CA ILE A 344 -8.18 -14.01 -9.75
C ILE A 344 -7.01 -14.15 -10.71
N GLY A 345 -5.86 -14.53 -10.15
CA GLY A 345 -4.63 -14.70 -10.92
C GLY A 345 -4.03 -16.09 -10.73
N SER A 346 -3.48 -16.64 -11.80
CA SER A 346 -2.50 -17.73 -11.70
C SER A 346 -1.33 -17.41 -12.64
N PRO A 347 -0.14 -17.12 -12.09
CA PRO A 347 0.99 -16.67 -12.90
C PRO A 347 1.70 -17.81 -13.63
N ILE A 348 1.28 -19.06 -13.47
CA ILE A 348 1.93 -20.20 -14.12
C ILE A 348 1.44 -20.33 -15.56
N THR A 349 2.39 -20.38 -16.48
CA THR A 349 2.19 -20.71 -17.88
C THR A 349 1.89 -22.21 -18.03
N GLY A 350 0.73 -22.54 -18.62
CA GLY A 350 0.50 -23.86 -19.21
C GLY A 350 -0.51 -24.79 -18.55
N ILE A 351 -1.19 -24.39 -17.46
CA ILE A 351 -2.31 -25.17 -16.91
C ILE A 351 -3.62 -24.45 -17.27
N PRO A 352 -4.40 -24.95 -18.24
CA PRO A 352 -5.71 -24.38 -18.52
C PRO A 352 -6.59 -24.54 -17.28
N PHE A 353 -7.47 -23.55 -17.00
CA PHE A 353 -8.67 -23.85 -16.23
C PHE A 353 -9.32 -25.06 -16.91
N SER A 354 -9.46 -26.15 -16.18
CA SER A 354 -10.41 -27.21 -16.50
C SER A 354 -11.79 -26.58 -16.69
N ALA A 355 -12.74 -27.33 -17.22
CA ALA A 355 -14.09 -26.85 -17.49
C ALA A 355 -14.81 -26.20 -16.28
N HIS A 356 -14.29 -26.35 -15.05
CA HIS A 356 -14.80 -25.71 -13.84
C HIS A 356 -14.10 -24.39 -13.53
N ILE A 357 -14.85 -23.30 -13.69
CA ILE A 357 -14.46 -21.95 -13.26
C ILE A 357 -14.64 -21.87 -11.72
N PRO A 358 -13.56 -21.74 -10.93
CA PRO A 358 -13.62 -22.01 -9.49
C PRO A 358 -14.44 -21.00 -8.70
N PHE A 359 -14.63 -19.80 -9.24
CA PHE A 359 -15.33 -18.69 -8.60
C PHE A 359 -16.80 -18.53 -9.04
N LEU A 360 -17.33 -19.45 -9.86
CA LEU A 360 -18.73 -19.37 -10.30
C LEU A 360 -19.72 -19.38 -9.14
N CYS A 361 -19.42 -20.11 -8.06
CA CYS A 361 -20.27 -20.15 -6.87
C CYS A 361 -20.40 -18.77 -6.20
N LEU A 362 -19.32 -17.96 -6.16
CA LEU A 362 -19.39 -16.57 -5.70
C LEU A 362 -20.24 -15.71 -6.63
N LEU A 363 -20.06 -15.83 -7.95
CA LEU A 363 -20.84 -15.09 -8.94
C LEU A 363 -22.33 -15.45 -8.93
N SER A 364 -22.64 -16.68 -8.52
CA SER A 364 -24.01 -17.19 -8.46
C SER A 364 -24.74 -16.76 -7.18
N GLN A 365 -24.07 -16.08 -6.24
CA GLN A 365 -24.72 -15.57 -5.04
C GLN A 365 -25.66 -14.40 -5.40
N PRO A 366 -26.96 -14.47 -5.05
CA PRO A 366 -27.96 -13.49 -5.49
C PRO A 366 -27.70 -12.06 -4.96
N SER A 367 -26.91 -11.91 -3.90
CA SER A 367 -26.52 -10.63 -3.33
C SER A 367 -25.30 -9.99 -3.99
N VAL A 368 -24.48 -10.76 -4.70
CA VAL A 368 -23.20 -10.29 -5.25
C VAL A 368 -23.43 -9.53 -6.55
N LYS A 369 -23.05 -8.25 -6.58
CA LYS A 369 -23.09 -7.39 -7.77
C LYS A 369 -21.67 -6.98 -8.15
N ILE A 370 -20.97 -7.85 -8.87
CA ILE A 370 -19.61 -7.58 -9.31
C ILE A 370 -19.62 -6.41 -10.32
N GLU A 371 -18.88 -5.36 -9.99
CA GLU A 371 -18.62 -4.21 -10.86
C GLU A 371 -17.39 -4.46 -11.75
N THR A 372 -16.36 -5.15 -11.21
CA THR A 372 -15.10 -5.45 -11.91
C THR A 372 -14.66 -6.89 -11.66
N LEU A 373 -14.44 -7.65 -12.72
CA LEU A 373 -13.86 -8.99 -12.69
C LEU A 373 -12.54 -9.00 -13.46
N ASN A 374 -11.43 -9.18 -12.75
CA ASN A 374 -10.09 -9.26 -13.32
C ASN A 374 -9.61 -10.71 -13.31
N ILE A 375 -9.28 -11.25 -14.48
CA ILE A 375 -8.79 -12.62 -14.62
C ILE A 375 -7.38 -12.54 -15.23
N ALA A 376 -6.38 -12.72 -14.38
CA ALA A 376 -4.98 -12.76 -14.77
C ALA A 376 -4.55 -14.22 -14.98
N CYS A 377 -4.93 -14.79 -16.12
CA CYS A 377 -4.69 -16.20 -16.42
C CYS A 377 -4.03 -16.32 -17.79
N THR A 378 -3.01 -17.17 -17.90
CA THR A 378 -2.46 -17.52 -19.20
C THR A 378 -3.39 -18.57 -19.83
N LEU A 379 -4.31 -18.13 -20.69
CA LEU A 379 -5.12 -19.04 -21.50
C LEU A 379 -4.17 -19.76 -22.47
N ASN A 380 -4.07 -21.08 -22.34
CA ASN A 380 -3.34 -21.89 -23.30
C ASN A 380 -4.09 -21.82 -24.65
N THR A 381 -3.48 -21.28 -25.70
CA THR A 381 -4.09 -21.08 -27.04
C THR A 381 -4.25 -22.38 -27.83
N ARG A 382 -4.40 -23.53 -27.16
CA ARG A 382 -4.59 -24.84 -27.76
C ARG A 382 -5.74 -25.60 -27.09
N SER A 383 -6.96 -25.19 -27.37
CA SER A 383 -8.14 -26.06 -27.24
C SER A 383 -9.05 -25.78 -28.44
N HIS A 384 -8.82 -26.54 -29.51
CA HIS A 384 -9.76 -26.73 -30.61
C HIS A 384 -10.53 -28.03 -30.39
#